data_AF-A0A194X0J6-F1
#
_entry.id   AF-A0A194X0J6-F1
#
_cell.length_a   1.000
_cell.length_b   1.000
_cell.length_c   1.000
_cell.angle_alpha   90.00
_cell.angle_beta   90.00
_cell.angle_gamma   90.00
#
_symmetry.space_group_name_H-M   'P 1'
#
loop_
_entity.id
_entity.type
_entity.pdbx_description
1 polymer ?
#
loop_
_entity_poly.entity_id
_entity_poly.type
_entity_poly.pdbx_seq_one_letter_code
_entity_poly.pdbx_strand_id
1 'polypeptide(L)'
;MSQIMEPIPLRTLITLLHYELMVSDPRYEGTALFQTSFADPAVIARIQKQFVSDAEKHPESIEKMVFHQFNEHKSSSKEPIPLTTCEIHPHANEMVKRLTPIEVEQIYLESRNHDGCFKAIGLFQFFFELCPAGQMISIQVGNEAPLIVNPKDRACTEFAIGGPKLITLASTMIPGQVKTYHTGARENEDHAVVVFNVKGPAETQVVVDMTRSQYGIAGRGTFGERYFLGNIEEWLTSMDKVCNNTTTLLTRSTNFPRTKSENENRIEACAKKVWERWQNRVKEQWCAYCGKPGVELKKCNGCKAKKICYCCGDHQKSDWKLHKMTCERKK
;
A
#
# COMPACT_ATOMS: atom_id res chain seq x y z
N MET A 1 -32.52 19.77 -11.07
CA MET A 1 -31.72 18.82 -11.88
C MET A 1 -30.55 18.37 -11.02
N SER A 2 -30.51 17.11 -10.59
CA SER A 2 -29.36 16.57 -9.86
C SER A 2 -28.16 16.53 -10.81
N GLN A 3 -27.09 17.21 -10.45
CA GLN A 3 -25.83 17.15 -11.21
C GLN A 3 -25.34 15.70 -11.17
N ILE A 4 -25.20 15.06 -12.34
CA ILE A 4 -24.70 13.69 -12.44
C ILE A 4 -23.25 13.71 -11.96
N MET A 5 -23.00 13.09 -10.80
CA MET A 5 -21.68 13.02 -10.20
C MET A 5 -20.82 11.98 -10.93
N GLU A 6 -19.60 12.37 -11.29
CA GLU A 6 -18.63 11.44 -11.87
C GLU A 6 -18.26 10.36 -10.83
N PRO A 7 -18.39 9.06 -11.17
CA PRO A 7 -17.92 7.98 -10.30
C PRO A 7 -16.41 8.06 -10.07
N ILE A 8 -15.96 7.87 -8.83
CA ILE A 8 -14.53 7.90 -8.50
C ILE A 8 -13.89 6.58 -8.96
N PRO A 9 -12.86 6.60 -9.84
CA PRO A 9 -12.15 5.38 -10.19
C PRO A 9 -11.45 4.79 -8.96
N LEU A 10 -11.79 3.56 -8.59
CA LEU A 10 -11.31 2.93 -7.37
C LEU A 10 -9.78 2.80 -7.35
N ARG A 11 -9.15 2.51 -8.50
CA ARG A 11 -7.67 2.49 -8.62
C ARG A 11 -7.03 3.82 -8.28
N THR A 12 -7.60 4.92 -8.79
CA THR A 12 -7.14 6.28 -8.48
C THR A 12 -7.28 6.53 -6.98
N LEU A 13 -8.42 6.19 -6.40
CA LEU A 13 -8.66 6.34 -4.97
C LEU A 13 -7.65 5.55 -4.13
N ILE A 14 -7.44 4.27 -4.44
CA ILE A 14 -6.45 3.42 -3.75
C ILE A 14 -5.06 4.04 -3.82
N THR A 15 -4.65 4.47 -5.02
CA THR A 15 -3.33 5.06 -5.25
C THR A 15 -3.09 6.30 -4.38
N LEU A 16 -4.10 7.18 -4.28
CA LEU A 16 -4.02 8.38 -3.47
C LEU A 16 -4.08 8.09 -1.96
N LEU A 17 -4.98 7.21 -1.53
CA LEU A 17 -5.06 6.78 -0.12
C LEU A 17 -3.78 6.08 0.33
N HIS A 18 -3.21 5.22 -0.51
CA HIS A 18 -1.99 4.50 -0.21
C HIS A 18 -0.80 5.46 -0.10
N TYR A 19 -0.71 6.44 -1.00
CA TYR A 19 0.28 7.50 -0.89
C TYR A 19 0.19 8.21 0.48
N GLU A 20 -0.97 8.75 0.85
CA GLU A 20 -1.13 9.48 2.11
C GLU A 20 -0.91 8.58 3.34
N LEU A 21 -1.31 7.29 3.28
CA LEU A 21 -1.07 6.33 4.35
C LEU A 21 0.42 6.15 4.63
N MET A 22 1.22 5.99 3.57
CA MET A 22 2.63 5.65 3.66
C MET A 22 3.51 6.85 4.04
N VAL A 23 3.23 8.03 3.48
CA VAL A 23 4.05 9.23 3.73
C VAL A 23 3.75 9.87 5.08
N SER A 24 2.59 9.60 5.67
CA SER A 24 2.20 10.10 6.99
C SER A 24 2.56 9.15 8.13
N ASP A 25 3.26 8.05 7.87
CA ASP A 25 3.60 7.06 8.89
C ASP A 25 4.61 7.64 9.91
N PRO A 26 4.19 7.93 11.16
CA PRO A 26 5.06 8.60 12.13
C PRO A 26 6.22 7.72 12.58
N ARG A 27 6.15 6.40 12.37
CA ARG A 27 7.21 5.46 12.76
C ARG A 27 8.54 5.77 12.08
N TYR A 28 8.48 6.31 10.86
CA TYR A 28 9.64 6.54 10.02
C TYR A 28 9.94 8.03 9.82
N GLU A 29 9.23 8.92 10.52
CA GLU A 29 9.50 10.35 10.48
C GLU A 29 10.90 10.65 11.01
N GLY A 30 11.65 11.47 10.29
CA GLY A 30 13.03 11.80 10.67
C GLY A 30 13.97 10.60 10.66
N THR A 31 13.72 9.59 9.80
CA THR A 31 14.61 8.44 9.63
C THR A 31 14.98 8.20 8.18
N ALA A 32 16.15 7.59 7.95
CA ALA A 32 16.61 7.17 6.63
C ALA A 32 17.16 5.73 6.68
N LEU A 33 17.05 5.01 5.55
CA LEU A 33 17.52 3.64 5.41
C LEU A 33 19.04 3.57 5.59
N PHE A 34 19.47 2.84 6.61
CA PHE A 34 20.87 2.71 7.00
C PHE A 34 21.46 1.34 6.64
N GLN A 35 20.70 0.28 6.85
CA GLN A 35 21.11 -1.11 6.57
C GLN A 35 19.95 -1.93 6.04
N THR A 36 20.21 -2.86 5.13
CA THR A 36 19.20 -3.82 4.68
C THR A 36 19.83 -5.13 4.26
N SER A 37 19.11 -6.23 4.47
CA SER A 37 19.44 -7.56 3.96
C SER A 37 19.52 -7.65 2.43
N PHE A 38 18.89 -6.71 1.70
CA PHE A 38 19.01 -6.65 0.24
C PHE A 38 20.42 -6.29 -0.20
N ALA A 39 21.07 -5.39 0.55
CA ALA A 39 22.43 -4.95 0.29
C ALA A 39 23.49 -5.87 0.93
N ASP A 40 23.17 -6.43 2.09
CA ASP A 40 24.07 -7.30 2.88
C ASP A 40 23.28 -8.46 3.50
N PRO A 41 23.15 -9.61 2.80
CA PRO A 41 22.43 -10.78 3.30
C PRO A 41 22.97 -11.33 4.63
N ALA A 42 24.26 -11.10 4.93
CA ALA A 42 24.88 -11.57 6.17
C ALA A 42 24.36 -10.83 7.42
N VAL A 43 23.63 -9.72 7.25
CA VAL A 43 22.90 -9.08 8.37
C VAL A 43 21.90 -10.02 9.03
N ILE A 44 21.25 -10.90 8.27
CA ILE A 44 20.26 -11.84 8.81
C ILE A 44 20.89 -12.79 9.82
N ALA A 45 22.06 -13.36 9.51
CA ALA A 45 22.76 -14.25 10.44
C ALA A 45 23.20 -13.55 11.74
N ARG A 46 23.50 -12.25 11.68
CA ARG A 46 23.83 -11.44 12.87
C ARG A 46 22.59 -11.18 13.73
N ILE A 47 21.48 -10.87 13.10
CA ILE A 47 20.20 -10.59 13.74
C ILE A 47 19.61 -11.86 14.34
N GLN A 48 19.63 -12.98 13.64
CA GLN A 48 19.17 -14.26 14.19
C GLN A 48 19.90 -14.60 15.49
N LYS A 49 21.21 -14.36 15.59
CA LYS A 49 21.94 -14.55 16.86
C LYS A 49 21.48 -13.64 18.00
N GLN A 50 20.88 -12.48 17.69
CA GLN A 50 20.39 -11.51 18.67
C GLN A 50 18.91 -11.72 19.04
N PHE A 51 18.08 -12.16 18.08
CA PHE A 51 16.64 -12.36 18.26
C PHE A 51 16.29 -13.80 18.69
N VAL A 52 17.17 -14.78 18.44
CA VAL A 52 16.98 -16.18 18.87
C VAL A 52 17.52 -16.38 20.30
N SER A 53 17.12 -15.51 21.24
CA SER A 53 17.15 -15.86 22.66
C SER A 53 15.83 -16.58 23.00
N ASP A 54 15.81 -17.88 22.73
CA ASP A 54 15.04 -18.96 23.39
C ASP A 54 13.51 -18.93 23.58
N ALA A 55 12.72 -18.01 22.99
CA ALA A 55 11.25 -18.01 23.22
C ALA A 55 10.30 -18.11 22.00
N GLU A 56 10.74 -17.81 20.77
CA GLU A 56 9.85 -17.91 19.59
C GLU A 56 10.56 -18.62 18.44
N LYS A 57 10.25 -19.91 18.24
CA LYS A 57 10.57 -20.58 16.98
C LYS A 57 9.76 -19.89 15.89
N HIS A 58 10.43 -19.39 14.85
CA HIS A 58 9.75 -18.90 13.66
C HIS A 58 8.89 -20.00 13.03
N PRO A 59 7.82 -19.65 12.30
CA PRO A 59 7.00 -20.62 11.57
C PRO A 59 7.87 -21.53 10.69
N GLU A 60 7.55 -22.82 10.63
CA GLU A 60 8.28 -23.79 9.78
C GLU A 60 8.15 -23.48 8.28
N SER A 61 7.10 -22.72 7.94
CA SER A 61 6.77 -22.25 6.60
C SER A 61 7.67 -21.13 6.07
N ILE A 62 8.54 -20.56 6.91
CA ILE A 62 9.41 -19.46 6.50
C ILE A 62 10.45 -19.91 5.48
N GLU A 63 10.33 -19.36 4.28
CA GLU A 63 11.28 -19.56 3.18
C GLU A 63 12.35 -18.47 3.15
N LYS A 64 12.03 -17.26 3.65
CA LYS A 64 12.92 -16.10 3.60
C LYS A 64 12.72 -15.16 4.80
N MET A 65 13.80 -14.49 5.20
CA MET A 65 13.78 -13.39 6.16
C MET A 65 14.41 -12.15 5.52
N VAL A 66 13.80 -10.99 5.72
CA VAL A 66 14.32 -9.69 5.29
C VAL A 66 14.40 -8.75 6.49
N PHE A 67 15.44 -7.94 6.50
CA PHE A 67 15.68 -6.93 7.53
C PHE A 67 15.98 -5.57 6.92
N HIS A 68 15.42 -4.52 7.50
CA HIS A 68 15.68 -3.13 7.18
C HIS A 68 15.87 -2.32 8.48
N GLN A 69 16.97 -1.58 8.54
CA GLN A 69 17.27 -0.66 9.62
C GLN A 69 17.19 0.77 9.12
N PHE A 70 16.46 1.59 9.86
CA PHE A 70 16.33 3.02 9.65
C PHE A 70 16.97 3.75 10.83
N ASN A 71 17.88 4.67 10.57
CA ASN A 71 18.51 5.49 11.61
C ASN A 71 17.93 6.90 11.58
N GLU A 72 18.03 7.60 12.70
CA GLU A 72 17.68 9.01 12.79
C GLU A 72 18.41 9.82 11.71
N HIS A 73 17.64 10.53 10.88
CA HIS A 73 18.12 11.41 9.85
C HIS A 73 17.12 12.53 9.62
N LYS A 74 17.55 13.77 9.87
CA LYS A 74 16.80 14.94 9.43
C LYS A 74 17.01 15.07 7.93
N SER A 75 15.95 14.80 7.17
CA SER A 75 15.97 14.89 5.70
C SER A 75 16.60 16.21 5.27
N SER A 76 17.55 16.10 4.34
CA SER A 76 18.12 17.26 3.66
C SER A 76 17.30 17.69 2.44
N SER A 77 16.23 16.95 2.14
CA SER A 77 15.35 17.26 1.01
C SER A 77 14.66 18.59 1.24
N LYS A 78 14.83 19.50 0.29
CA LYS A 78 14.05 20.74 0.20
C LYS A 78 12.71 20.51 -0.49
N GLU A 79 12.40 19.28 -0.92
CA GLU A 79 11.12 19.00 -1.56
C GLU A 79 9.98 19.15 -0.54
N PRO A 80 8.99 20.01 -0.80
CA PRO A 80 7.84 20.15 0.08
C PRO A 80 6.90 18.93 0.03
N ILE A 81 7.12 18.03 -0.93
CA ILE A 81 6.28 16.86 -1.18
C ILE A 81 7.03 15.59 -0.74
N PRO A 82 6.49 14.82 0.22
CA PRO A 82 7.13 13.61 0.69
C PRO A 82 7.47 12.59 -0.40
N LEU A 83 8.58 11.88 -0.20
CA LEU A 83 9.05 10.84 -1.11
C LEU A 83 8.22 9.55 -0.97
N THR A 84 8.08 8.82 -2.09
CA THR A 84 7.40 7.52 -2.16
C THR A 84 8.35 6.32 -2.06
N THR A 85 9.54 6.59 -1.53
CA THR A 85 10.67 5.67 -1.35
C THR A 85 11.43 6.07 -0.08
N CYS A 86 12.30 5.19 0.41
CA CYS A 86 13.19 5.53 1.52
C CYS A 86 14.28 6.50 1.08
N GLU A 87 14.59 7.48 1.92
CA GLU A 87 15.87 8.19 1.83
C GLU A 87 16.99 7.24 2.26
N ILE A 88 18.13 7.29 1.57
CA ILE A 88 19.32 6.54 1.96
C ILE A 88 20.12 7.40 2.95
N HIS A 89 20.41 6.85 4.11
CA HIS A 89 21.18 7.55 5.14
C HIS A 89 22.59 7.88 4.61
N PRO A 90 23.14 9.09 4.83
CA PRO A 90 24.44 9.50 4.27
C PRO A 90 25.60 8.61 4.74
N HIS A 91 25.50 8.08 5.96
CA HIS A 91 26.47 7.14 6.54
C HIS A 91 26.14 5.66 6.28
N ALA A 92 25.15 5.35 5.44
CA ALA A 92 24.93 3.98 4.99
C ALA A 92 26.14 3.47 4.19
N ASN A 93 26.34 2.16 4.18
CA ASN A 93 27.43 1.55 3.41
C ASN A 93 27.18 1.69 1.89
N GLU A 94 28.23 1.47 1.10
CA GLU A 94 28.18 1.64 -0.36
C GLU A 94 27.22 0.66 -1.06
N MET A 95 26.97 -0.51 -0.49
CA MET A 95 26.02 -1.48 -1.05
C MET A 95 24.59 -0.97 -0.91
N VAL A 96 24.24 -0.36 0.23
CA VAL A 96 22.92 0.27 0.44
C VAL A 96 22.74 1.48 -0.50
N LYS A 97 23.78 2.28 -0.72
CA LYS A 97 23.74 3.41 -1.66
C LYS A 97 23.58 2.99 -3.12
N ARG A 98 23.90 1.73 -3.46
CA ARG A 98 23.77 1.17 -4.82
C ARG A 98 22.44 0.43 -5.04
N LEU A 99 21.55 0.40 -4.06
CA LEU A 99 20.22 -0.21 -4.22
C LEU A 99 19.51 0.39 -5.43
N THR A 100 18.88 -0.47 -6.21
CA THR A 100 18.08 -0.05 -7.35
C THR A 100 16.80 0.65 -6.87
N PRO A 101 16.19 1.51 -7.71
CA PRO A 101 14.92 2.16 -7.35
C PRO A 101 13.81 1.17 -6.95
N ILE A 102 13.78 -0.02 -7.57
CA ILE A 102 12.80 -1.08 -7.27
C ILE A 102 13.05 -1.66 -5.88
N GLU A 103 14.31 -1.90 -5.51
CA GLU A 103 14.66 -2.39 -4.18
C GLU A 103 14.34 -1.37 -3.10
N VAL A 104 14.65 -0.09 -3.32
CA VAL A 104 14.33 0.99 -2.37
C VAL A 104 12.81 1.15 -2.21
N GLU A 105 12.05 1.03 -3.30
CA GLU A 105 10.58 0.99 -3.23
C GLU A 105 10.09 -0.22 -2.44
N GLN A 106 10.66 -1.40 -2.69
CA GLN A 106 10.24 -2.62 -2.02
C GLN A 106 10.46 -2.53 -0.51
N ILE A 107 11.62 -2.02 -0.08
CA ILE A 107 11.94 -1.76 1.33
C ILE A 107 10.94 -0.77 1.95
N TYR A 108 10.60 0.29 1.21
CA TYR A 108 9.62 1.29 1.66
C TYR A 108 8.24 0.68 1.90
N LEU A 109 7.78 -0.19 1.01
CA LEU A 109 6.48 -0.86 1.10
C LEU A 109 6.48 -1.94 2.19
N GLU A 110 7.52 -2.76 2.27
CA GLU A 110 7.69 -3.81 3.28
C GLU A 110 7.62 -3.21 4.69
N SER A 111 8.34 -2.11 4.92
CA SER A 111 8.46 -1.49 6.25
C SER A 111 7.17 -0.76 6.68
N ARG A 112 6.54 0.00 5.78
CA ARG A 112 5.40 0.88 6.13
C ARG A 112 4.05 0.19 6.10
N ASN A 113 3.93 -0.93 5.39
CA ASN A 113 2.67 -1.69 5.37
C ASN A 113 2.48 -2.59 6.59
N HIS A 114 3.50 -2.79 7.43
CA HIS A 114 3.37 -3.53 8.68
C HIS A 114 2.23 -2.95 9.54
N ASP A 115 1.31 -3.82 9.96
CA ASP A 115 0.12 -3.47 10.76
C ASP A 115 -0.72 -2.36 10.07
N GLY A 116 -0.74 -2.35 8.74
CA GLY A 116 -1.40 -1.32 7.95
C GLY A 116 -2.85 -1.63 7.60
N CYS A 117 -3.28 -2.90 7.66
CA CYS A 117 -4.54 -3.36 7.08
C CYS A 117 -5.77 -2.65 7.66
N PHE A 118 -5.92 -2.61 8.99
CA PHE A 118 -7.02 -1.88 9.64
C PHE A 118 -6.94 -0.36 9.43
N LYS A 119 -5.72 0.21 9.33
CA LYS A 119 -5.52 1.63 8.99
C LYS A 119 -6.02 1.93 7.57
N ALA A 120 -5.82 1.01 6.63
CA ALA A 120 -6.35 1.11 5.27
C ALA A 120 -7.90 1.01 5.25
N ILE A 121 -8.51 0.13 6.06
CA ILE A 121 -9.98 0.09 6.17
C ILE A 121 -10.51 1.42 6.73
N GLY A 122 -9.89 1.95 7.79
CA GLY A 122 -10.24 3.24 8.38
C GLY A 122 -10.11 4.39 7.37
N LEU A 123 -9.08 4.38 6.53
CA LEU A 123 -8.93 5.35 5.44
C LEU A 123 -10.11 5.36 4.48
N PHE A 124 -10.56 4.18 4.03
CA PHE A 124 -11.76 4.09 3.19
C PHE A 124 -13.01 4.54 3.93
N GLN A 125 -13.16 4.18 5.20
CA GLN A 125 -14.28 4.64 6.02
C GLN A 125 -14.34 6.17 6.06
N PHE A 126 -13.26 6.83 6.47
CA PHE A 126 -13.23 8.30 6.56
C PHE A 126 -13.38 8.96 5.20
N PHE A 127 -12.78 8.42 4.15
CA PHE A 127 -12.93 8.99 2.81
C PHE A 127 -14.38 8.96 2.33
N PHE A 128 -15.08 7.85 2.51
CA PHE A 128 -16.47 7.73 2.09
C PHE A 128 -17.45 8.50 2.99
N GLU A 129 -17.09 8.79 4.24
CA GLU A 129 -17.84 9.71 5.10
C GLU A 129 -17.76 11.17 4.62
N LEU A 130 -16.68 11.56 3.92
CA LEU A 130 -16.53 12.89 3.31
C LEU A 130 -17.28 13.02 1.97
N CYS A 131 -17.56 11.91 1.31
CA CYS A 131 -18.23 11.89 0.02
C CYS A 131 -19.71 12.33 0.18
N PRO A 132 -20.25 13.16 -0.73
CA PRO A 132 -21.65 13.52 -0.70
C PRO A 132 -22.53 12.30 -1.01
N ALA A 133 -23.79 12.36 -0.59
CA ALA A 133 -24.76 11.30 -0.85
C ALA A 133 -24.89 11.03 -2.37
N GLY A 134 -24.83 9.76 -2.76
CA GLY A 134 -24.92 9.34 -4.15
C GLY A 134 -23.58 9.32 -4.91
N GLN A 135 -22.46 9.68 -4.28
CA GLN A 135 -21.15 9.46 -4.87
C GLN A 135 -20.92 7.96 -5.13
N MET A 136 -20.78 7.59 -6.39
CA MET A 136 -20.48 6.22 -6.82
C MET A 136 -18.98 6.01 -7.01
N ILE A 137 -18.55 4.76 -7.01
CA ILE A 137 -17.19 4.35 -7.43
C ILE A 137 -17.26 3.56 -8.73
N SER A 138 -16.20 3.67 -9.53
CA SER A 138 -16.00 2.90 -10.75
C SER A 138 -14.86 1.91 -10.53
N ILE A 139 -15.17 0.62 -10.64
CA ILE A 139 -14.25 -0.49 -10.42
C ILE A 139 -13.90 -1.11 -11.76
N GLN A 140 -12.61 -1.16 -12.06
CA GLN A 140 -12.05 -1.88 -13.21
C GLN A 140 -10.79 -2.59 -12.73
N VAL A 141 -10.71 -3.91 -12.90
CA VAL A 141 -9.61 -4.81 -12.52
C VAL A 141 -8.69 -5.08 -13.71
N GLY A 142 -9.23 -5.23 -14.91
CA GLY A 142 -8.49 -5.48 -16.14
C GLY A 142 -8.97 -4.63 -17.32
N ASN A 143 -9.31 -5.30 -18.43
CA ASN A 143 -9.81 -4.71 -19.68
C ASN A 143 -11.34 -4.74 -19.80
N GLU A 144 -12.04 -5.27 -18.80
CA GLU A 144 -13.49 -5.32 -18.74
C GLU A 144 -14.11 -3.93 -18.60
N ALA A 145 -15.42 -3.85 -18.83
CA ALA A 145 -16.17 -2.63 -18.62
C ALA A 145 -16.18 -2.26 -17.12
N PRO A 146 -16.04 -0.97 -16.76
CA PRO A 146 -16.05 -0.58 -15.36
C PRO A 146 -17.40 -0.86 -14.71
N LEU A 147 -17.38 -1.44 -13.52
CA LEU A 147 -18.55 -1.69 -12.68
C LEU A 147 -18.80 -0.46 -11.81
N ILE A 148 -20.04 0.04 -11.79
CA ILE A 148 -20.42 1.18 -10.96
C ILE A 148 -21.04 0.66 -9.67
N VAL A 149 -20.40 0.96 -8.54
CA VAL A 149 -20.74 0.37 -7.24
C VAL A 149 -21.04 1.47 -6.23
N ASN A 150 -22.01 1.22 -5.35
CA ASN A 150 -22.28 2.11 -4.23
C ASN A 150 -21.23 1.85 -3.14
N PRO A 151 -20.48 2.86 -2.67
CA PRO A 151 -19.48 2.68 -1.61
C PRO A 151 -20.04 2.10 -0.32
N LYS A 152 -21.35 2.17 -0.08
CA LYS A 152 -22.02 1.54 1.07
C LYS A 152 -22.10 0.02 0.97
N ASP A 153 -22.02 -0.56 -0.22
CA ASP A 153 -22.00 -2.01 -0.43
C ASP A 153 -20.61 -2.63 -0.15
N ARG A 154 -19.80 -1.98 0.71
CA ARG A 154 -18.47 -2.43 1.13
C ARG A 154 -18.50 -3.13 2.49
N ALA A 155 -17.57 -4.04 2.71
CA ALA A 155 -17.34 -4.72 3.98
C ALA A 155 -15.84 -4.77 4.31
N CYS A 156 -15.54 -4.94 5.59
CA CYS A 156 -14.23 -5.38 6.07
C CYS A 156 -14.28 -6.89 6.21
N THR A 157 -13.38 -7.60 5.52
CA THR A 157 -13.21 -9.05 5.72
C THR A 157 -11.86 -9.30 6.35
N GLU A 158 -11.87 -9.99 7.48
CA GLU A 158 -10.70 -10.41 8.25
C GLU A 158 -10.38 -11.86 7.94
N PHE A 159 -9.09 -12.11 7.79
CA PHE A 159 -8.51 -13.41 7.49
C PHE A 159 -7.43 -13.73 8.51
N ALA A 160 -7.35 -15.00 8.91
CA ALA A 160 -6.15 -15.56 9.49
C ALA A 160 -5.24 -16.00 8.34
N ILE A 161 -4.03 -15.47 8.32
CA ILE A 161 -2.93 -15.86 7.45
C ILE A 161 -2.11 -16.88 8.24
N GLY A 162 -2.19 -18.15 7.85
CA GLY A 162 -1.46 -19.24 8.49
C GLY A 162 -0.24 -19.69 7.68
N GLY A 163 0.87 -19.89 8.37
CA GLY A 163 2.14 -20.27 7.80
C GLY A 163 2.68 -19.24 6.80
N PRO A 164 3.02 -18.02 7.24
CA PRO A 164 3.64 -17.02 6.36
C PRO A 164 4.97 -17.53 5.81
N LYS A 165 5.28 -17.18 4.55
CA LYS A 165 6.52 -17.62 3.86
C LYS A 165 7.68 -16.65 4.00
N LEU A 166 7.39 -15.42 4.43
CA LEU A 166 8.36 -14.34 4.60
C LEU A 166 8.24 -13.71 5.99
N ILE A 167 9.37 -13.55 6.67
CA ILE A 167 9.49 -12.59 7.78
C ILE A 167 10.07 -11.28 7.27
N THR A 168 9.40 -10.18 7.57
CA THR A 168 9.92 -8.81 7.39
C THR A 168 10.18 -8.18 8.75
N LEU A 169 11.42 -7.75 8.96
CA LEU A 169 11.87 -7.02 10.14
C LEU A 169 12.23 -5.58 9.76
N ALA A 170 11.54 -4.61 10.33
CA ALA A 170 11.88 -3.19 10.14
C ALA A 170 12.19 -2.56 11.50
N SER A 171 13.41 -2.06 11.68
CA SER A 171 13.85 -1.43 12.92
C SER A 171 14.12 0.06 12.73
N THR A 172 13.61 0.88 13.64
CA THR A 172 13.92 2.31 13.73
C THR A 172 14.85 2.54 14.92
N MET A 173 16.02 3.11 14.64
CA MET A 173 17.13 3.32 15.58
C MET A 173 17.24 4.81 15.91
N ILE A 174 16.25 5.31 16.66
CA ILE A 174 16.25 6.66 17.21
C ILE A 174 16.79 6.58 18.64
N PRO A 175 17.72 7.46 19.07
CA PRO A 175 18.25 7.46 20.43
C PRO A 175 17.13 7.46 21.49
N GLY A 176 17.13 6.45 22.36
CA GLY A 176 16.10 6.28 23.41
C GLY A 176 14.75 5.73 22.93
N GLN A 177 14.58 5.43 21.64
CA GLN A 177 13.30 4.95 21.07
C GLN A 177 13.49 3.87 20.00
N VAL A 178 14.33 2.86 20.30
CA VAL A 178 14.51 1.73 19.38
C VAL A 178 13.22 0.90 19.31
N LYS A 179 12.68 0.70 18.11
CA LYS A 179 11.50 -0.13 17.87
C LYS A 179 11.74 -1.06 16.68
N THR A 180 11.28 -2.30 16.80
CA THR A 180 11.29 -3.28 15.71
C THR A 180 9.86 -3.72 15.42
N TYR A 181 9.54 -3.76 14.14
CA TYR A 181 8.25 -4.16 13.59
C TYR A 181 8.42 -5.48 12.84
N HIS A 182 7.48 -6.39 13.03
CA HIS A 182 7.58 -7.78 12.58
C HIS A 182 6.34 -8.19 11.80
N THR A 183 6.50 -8.57 10.54
CA THR A 183 5.45 -9.20 9.73
C THR A 183 5.87 -10.64 9.43
N GLY A 184 4.94 -11.58 9.46
CA GLY A 184 5.17 -13.01 9.23
C GLY A 184 5.88 -13.73 10.38
N ALA A 185 5.97 -13.12 11.56
CA ALA A 185 6.75 -13.69 12.68
C ALA A 185 5.97 -14.76 13.48
N ARG A 186 4.65 -14.84 13.29
CA ARG A 186 3.78 -15.79 13.98
C ARG A 186 3.24 -16.83 13.01
N GLU A 187 2.93 -18.02 13.52
CA GLU A 187 2.32 -19.09 12.72
C GLU A 187 0.96 -18.66 12.15
N ASN A 188 0.23 -17.81 12.88
CA ASN A 188 -1.02 -17.23 12.44
C ASN A 188 -1.01 -15.72 12.69
N GLU A 189 -1.40 -14.94 11.68
CA GLU A 189 -1.51 -13.48 11.74
C GLU A 189 -2.87 -13.02 11.20
N ASP A 190 -3.46 -12.01 11.83
CA ASP A 190 -4.70 -11.42 11.35
C ASP A 190 -4.41 -10.40 10.24
N HIS A 191 -5.21 -10.42 9.18
CA HIS A 191 -5.13 -9.47 8.08
C HIS A 191 -6.52 -9.09 7.58
N ALA A 192 -6.70 -7.83 7.19
CA ALA A 192 -8.00 -7.30 6.81
C ALA A 192 -7.97 -6.65 5.43
N VAL A 193 -9.04 -6.83 4.66
CA VAL A 193 -9.19 -6.24 3.33
C VAL A 193 -10.54 -5.53 3.19
N VAL A 194 -10.63 -4.57 2.28
CA VAL A 194 -11.92 -4.00 1.87
C VAL A 194 -12.49 -4.89 0.78
N VAL A 195 -13.75 -5.31 0.95
CA VAL A 195 -14.50 -6.07 -0.05
C VAL A 195 -15.66 -5.21 -0.54
N PHE A 196 -15.80 -5.03 -1.84
CA PHE A 196 -16.99 -4.45 -2.47
C PHE A 196 -17.88 -5.57 -3.02
N ASN A 197 -19.12 -5.63 -2.54
CA ASN A 197 -20.11 -6.56 -3.04
C ASN A 197 -20.75 -5.95 -4.29
N VAL A 198 -20.44 -6.52 -5.46
CA VAL A 198 -20.96 -6.04 -6.74
C VAL A 198 -22.21 -6.84 -7.10
N LYS A 199 -23.35 -6.16 -7.11
CA LYS A 199 -24.63 -6.72 -7.51
C LYS A 199 -24.69 -6.80 -9.04
N GLY A 200 -24.96 -7.98 -9.58
CA GLY A 200 -25.02 -8.26 -11.01
C GLY A 200 -25.58 -9.65 -11.31
N PRO A 201 -25.59 -10.09 -12.58
CA PRO A 201 -26.06 -11.43 -12.97
C PRO A 201 -25.29 -12.57 -12.29
N ALA A 202 -24.01 -12.33 -12.00
CA ALA A 202 -23.22 -13.11 -11.06
C ALA A 202 -22.79 -12.16 -9.94
N GLU A 203 -23.27 -12.38 -8.73
CA GLU A 203 -22.77 -11.67 -7.56
C GLU A 203 -21.26 -11.93 -7.45
N THR A 204 -20.47 -10.86 -7.38
CA THR A 204 -19.02 -10.97 -7.27
C THR A 204 -18.49 -10.03 -6.20
N GLN A 205 -17.41 -10.47 -5.56
CA GLN A 205 -16.72 -9.71 -4.52
C GLN A 205 -15.40 -9.20 -5.08
N VAL A 206 -15.24 -7.87 -5.09
CA VAL A 206 -13.98 -7.24 -5.46
C VAL A 206 -13.22 -6.87 -4.20
N VAL A 207 -11.99 -7.37 -4.09
CA VAL A 207 -11.08 -7.16 -2.98
C VAL A 207 -10.13 -6.02 -3.28
N VAL A 208 -9.93 -5.17 -2.27
CA VAL A 208 -8.85 -4.19 -2.20
C VAL A 208 -8.00 -4.48 -0.97
N ASP A 209 -6.72 -4.71 -1.21
CA ASP A 209 -5.72 -4.93 -0.16
C ASP A 209 -4.53 -4.01 -0.40
N MET A 210 -4.44 -2.96 0.41
CA MET A 210 -3.40 -1.93 0.28
C MET A 210 -2.09 -2.31 0.94
N THR A 211 -2.07 -3.32 1.81
CA THR A 211 -0.95 -3.52 2.74
C THR A 211 -0.28 -4.86 2.60
N ARG A 212 -0.76 -5.72 1.70
CA ARG A 212 -0.16 -7.01 1.39
C ARG A 212 1.34 -6.98 1.07
N SER A 213 1.86 -5.88 0.53
CA SER A 213 3.30 -5.72 0.26
C SER A 213 4.19 -5.79 1.52
N GLN A 214 3.61 -5.84 2.72
CA GLN A 214 4.33 -6.21 3.96
C GLN A 214 4.96 -7.62 3.88
N TYR A 215 4.39 -8.52 3.07
CA TYR A 215 4.90 -9.86 2.77
C TYR A 215 5.80 -9.87 1.52
N GLY A 216 6.46 -8.75 1.26
CA GLY A 216 7.45 -8.60 0.22
C GLY A 216 6.90 -8.64 -1.19
N ILE A 217 7.75 -9.03 -2.15
CA ILE A 217 7.39 -8.98 -3.59
C ILE A 217 6.22 -9.92 -3.93
N ALA A 218 6.07 -11.03 -3.19
CA ALA A 218 4.94 -11.95 -3.32
C ALA A 218 3.61 -11.30 -2.91
N GLY A 219 3.67 -10.26 -2.08
CA GLY A 219 2.52 -9.45 -1.67
C GLY A 219 2.12 -8.35 -2.67
N ARG A 220 2.85 -8.15 -3.77
CA ARG A 220 2.44 -7.21 -4.82
C ARG A 220 1.14 -7.67 -5.47
N GLY A 221 0.32 -6.71 -5.85
CA GLY A 221 -0.95 -6.99 -6.52
C GLY A 221 -0.80 -7.44 -7.97
N THR A 222 -1.95 -7.66 -8.60
CA THR A 222 -2.05 -7.96 -10.03
C THR A 222 -1.20 -6.98 -10.84
N PHE A 223 -0.48 -7.48 -11.85
CA PHE A 223 0.45 -6.71 -12.68
C PHE A 223 1.69 -6.10 -11.96
N GLY A 224 1.92 -6.41 -10.69
CA GLY A 224 3.03 -5.87 -9.89
C GLY A 224 2.69 -4.55 -9.17
N GLU A 225 1.40 -4.25 -9.04
CA GLU A 225 0.90 -3.07 -8.34
C GLU A 225 1.29 -3.07 -6.86
N ARG A 226 1.32 -1.88 -6.26
CA ARG A 226 1.66 -1.67 -4.84
C ARG A 226 0.55 -2.14 -3.88
N TYR A 227 -0.63 -2.40 -4.42
CA TYR A 227 -1.84 -2.88 -3.76
C TYR A 227 -2.45 -3.99 -4.62
N PHE A 228 -3.27 -4.86 -4.02
CA PHE A 228 -4.10 -5.78 -4.76
C PHE A 228 -5.47 -5.16 -5.07
N LEU A 229 -5.93 -5.37 -6.31
CA LEU A 229 -7.30 -5.11 -6.76
C LEU A 229 -7.68 -6.25 -7.70
N GLY A 230 -8.73 -7.00 -7.35
CA GLY A 230 -9.18 -8.18 -8.08
C GLY A 230 -10.39 -8.82 -7.42
N ASN A 231 -10.87 -9.94 -7.94
CA ASN A 231 -11.95 -10.68 -7.27
C ASN A 231 -11.41 -11.49 -6.07
N ILE A 232 -12.31 -11.97 -5.20
CA ILE A 232 -11.93 -12.72 -3.99
C ILE A 232 -11.18 -14.03 -4.29
N GLU A 233 -11.53 -14.74 -5.37
CA GLU A 233 -10.86 -15.99 -5.76
C GLU A 233 -9.42 -15.72 -6.25
N GLU A 234 -9.23 -14.65 -7.02
CA GLU A 234 -7.92 -14.17 -7.44
C GLU A 234 -7.07 -13.75 -6.23
N TRP A 235 -7.69 -13.09 -5.24
CA TRP A 235 -7.00 -12.70 -4.02
C TRP A 235 -6.54 -13.95 -3.25
N LEU A 236 -7.45 -14.90 -2.97
CA LEU A 236 -7.14 -16.16 -2.28
C LEU A 236 -6.05 -16.95 -3.01
N THR A 237 -6.19 -17.16 -4.32
CA THR A 237 -5.19 -17.85 -5.15
C THR A 237 -3.83 -17.15 -5.09
N SER A 238 -3.84 -15.81 -5.08
CA SER A 238 -2.59 -15.07 -5.00
C SER A 238 -1.92 -15.21 -3.63
N MET A 239 -2.70 -15.39 -2.54
CA MET A 239 -2.19 -15.55 -1.17
C MET A 239 -1.40 -16.84 -0.98
N ASP A 240 -1.55 -17.85 -1.82
CA ASP A 240 -0.71 -19.05 -1.84
C ASP A 240 0.79 -18.75 -2.00
N LYS A 241 1.14 -17.57 -2.53
CA LYS A 241 2.53 -17.10 -2.65
C LYS A 241 3.05 -16.43 -1.38
N VAL A 242 2.15 -16.05 -0.47
CA VAL A 242 2.44 -15.30 0.75
C VAL A 242 2.41 -16.21 1.98
N CYS A 243 1.48 -17.17 2.02
CA CYS A 243 1.29 -18.07 3.15
C CYS A 243 0.83 -19.46 2.69
N ASN A 244 0.75 -20.40 3.63
CA ASN A 244 0.29 -21.77 3.37
C ASN A 244 -1.23 -21.90 3.41
N ASN A 245 -1.90 -21.10 4.24
CA ASN A 245 -3.35 -21.08 4.29
C ASN A 245 -3.88 -19.67 4.57
N THR A 246 -5.11 -19.44 4.12
CA THR A 246 -5.85 -18.22 4.39
C THR A 246 -7.26 -18.63 4.78
N THR A 247 -7.69 -18.26 5.98
CA THR A 247 -9.02 -18.61 6.50
C THR A 247 -9.81 -17.35 6.81
N THR A 248 -11.02 -17.22 6.26
CA THR A 248 -11.92 -16.12 6.62
C THR A 248 -12.34 -16.25 8.07
N LEU A 249 -12.07 -15.23 8.87
CA LEU A 249 -12.46 -15.16 10.28
C LEU A 249 -13.82 -14.49 10.43
N LEU A 250 -13.97 -13.32 9.82
CA LEU A 250 -15.16 -12.48 9.98
C LEU A 250 -15.33 -11.54 8.79
N THR A 251 -16.58 -11.34 8.37
CA THR A 251 -16.96 -10.23 7.51
C THR A 251 -17.89 -9.30 8.28
N ARG A 252 -17.53 -8.02 8.36
CA ARG A 252 -18.31 -6.99 9.07
C ARG A 252 -18.37 -5.68 8.31
N SER A 253 -19.24 -4.79 8.76
CA SER A 253 -19.28 -3.41 8.25
C SER A 253 -17.93 -2.73 8.50
N THR A 254 -17.50 -1.89 7.55
CA THR A 254 -16.31 -1.04 7.72
C THR A 254 -16.52 0.12 8.69
N ASN A 255 -17.72 0.28 9.28
CA ASN A 255 -18.01 1.39 10.19
C ASN A 255 -17.57 1.02 11.60
N PHE A 256 -16.28 1.19 11.88
CA PHE A 256 -15.76 0.94 13.22
C PHE A 256 -16.14 2.09 14.18
N PRO A 257 -16.38 1.78 15.47
CA PRO A 257 -16.55 2.80 16.49
C PRO A 257 -15.33 3.72 16.54
N ARG A 258 -15.58 5.03 16.62
CA ARG A 258 -14.52 6.02 16.76
C ARG A 258 -13.92 5.97 18.16
N THR A 259 -12.61 5.86 18.22
CA THR A 259 -11.81 5.85 19.46
C THR A 259 -11.19 7.22 19.76
N LYS A 260 -11.20 8.15 18.78
CA LYS A 260 -10.56 9.48 18.84
C LYS A 260 -9.06 9.42 19.18
N SER A 261 -8.40 8.30 18.87
CA SER A 261 -6.96 8.16 19.07
C SER A 261 -6.17 9.07 18.11
N GLU A 262 -4.92 9.40 18.46
CA GLU A 262 -4.03 10.15 17.57
C GLU A 262 -3.85 9.48 16.21
N ASN A 263 -3.78 8.14 16.20
CA ASN A 263 -3.75 7.36 14.98
C ASN A 263 -5.01 7.58 14.14
N GLU A 264 -6.18 7.56 14.74
CA GLU A 264 -7.44 7.78 14.03
C GLU A 264 -7.52 9.20 13.43
N ASN A 265 -7.15 10.22 14.20
CA ASN A 265 -7.10 11.62 13.73
C ASN A 265 -6.16 11.77 12.53
N ARG A 266 -5.02 11.07 12.55
CA ARG A 266 -4.06 11.05 11.44
C ARG A 266 -4.65 10.40 10.19
N ILE A 267 -5.31 9.25 10.34
CA ILE A 267 -5.98 8.55 9.23
C ILE A 267 -7.12 9.40 8.65
N GLU A 268 -7.91 10.06 9.49
CA GLU A 268 -8.94 11.01 9.04
C GLU A 268 -8.33 12.18 8.25
N ALA A 269 -7.22 12.76 8.74
CA ALA A 269 -6.52 13.84 8.03
C ALA A 269 -5.98 13.39 6.66
N CYS A 270 -5.50 12.16 6.55
CA CYS A 270 -5.09 11.58 5.26
C CYS A 270 -6.28 11.47 4.29
N ALA A 271 -7.42 10.95 4.76
CA ALA A 271 -8.63 10.87 3.94
C ALA A 271 -9.12 12.25 3.47
N LYS A 272 -9.05 13.28 4.32
CA LYS A 272 -9.36 14.68 3.96
C LYS A 272 -8.46 15.19 2.83
N LYS A 273 -7.14 15.00 2.94
CA LYS A 273 -6.19 15.38 1.87
C LYS A 273 -6.50 14.70 0.54
N VAL A 274 -6.84 13.40 0.55
CA VAL A 274 -7.23 12.68 -0.67
C VAL A 274 -8.52 13.22 -1.25
N TRP A 275 -9.50 13.53 -0.40
CA TRP A 275 -10.77 14.12 -0.84
C TRP A 275 -10.58 15.50 -1.46
N GLU A 276 -9.81 16.39 -0.82
CA GLU A 276 -9.46 17.71 -1.36
C GLU A 276 -8.77 17.59 -2.72
N ARG A 277 -7.78 16.71 -2.84
CA ARG A 277 -7.08 16.44 -4.10
C ARG A 277 -8.02 15.93 -5.18
N TRP A 278 -8.94 15.02 -4.84
CA TRP A 278 -9.94 14.50 -5.77
C TRP A 278 -10.90 15.60 -6.25
N GLN A 279 -11.36 16.48 -5.35
CA GLN A 279 -12.19 17.63 -5.71
C GLN A 279 -11.43 18.61 -6.62
N ASN A 280 -10.13 18.79 -6.38
CA ASN A 280 -9.26 19.69 -7.15
C ASN A 280 -8.58 19.02 -8.36
N ARG A 281 -8.95 17.79 -8.75
CA ARG A 281 -8.27 16.99 -9.79
C ARG A 281 -8.07 17.63 -11.15
N VAL A 282 -8.83 18.69 -11.46
CA VAL A 282 -8.65 19.46 -12.70
C VAL A 282 -7.38 20.33 -12.63
N LYS A 283 -7.06 20.84 -11.44
CA LYS A 283 -5.91 21.72 -11.15
C LYS A 283 -4.72 20.94 -10.58
N GLU A 284 -4.99 19.99 -9.69
CA GLU A 284 -3.98 19.18 -9.04
C GLU A 284 -3.74 17.88 -9.83
N GLN A 285 -2.48 17.61 -10.14
CA GLN A 285 -2.07 16.38 -10.79
C GLN A 285 -1.25 15.51 -9.83
N TRP A 286 -1.31 14.20 -10.05
CA TRP A 286 -0.53 13.21 -9.30
C TRP A 286 0.04 12.14 -10.21
N CYS A 287 1.07 11.46 -9.73
CA CYS A 287 1.59 10.28 -10.39
C CYS A 287 0.57 9.15 -10.30
N ALA A 288 0.15 8.59 -11.44
CA ALA A 288 -0.82 7.50 -11.50
C ALA A 288 -0.31 6.18 -10.89
N TYR A 289 1.01 6.04 -10.73
CA TYR A 289 1.63 4.86 -10.13
C TYR A 289 1.80 4.98 -8.61
N CYS A 290 2.35 6.10 -8.12
CA CYS A 290 2.72 6.24 -6.70
C CYS A 290 1.85 7.23 -5.90
N GLY A 291 0.94 7.95 -6.54
CA GLY A 291 0.04 8.91 -5.90
C GLY A 291 0.68 10.24 -5.49
N LYS A 292 2.01 10.39 -5.64
CA LYS A 292 2.74 11.63 -5.32
C LYS A 292 2.16 12.80 -6.12
N PRO A 293 1.72 13.91 -5.49
CA PRO A 293 1.33 15.11 -6.19
C PRO A 293 2.54 15.78 -6.84
N GLY A 294 2.34 16.57 -7.87
CA GLY A 294 3.44 17.31 -8.49
C GLY A 294 3.00 18.24 -9.61
N VAL A 295 3.79 19.30 -9.81
CA VAL A 295 3.58 20.28 -10.88
C VAL A 295 4.29 19.88 -12.19
N GLU A 296 5.43 19.19 -12.10
CA GLU A 296 6.25 18.78 -13.25
C GLU A 296 6.12 17.28 -13.56
N LEU A 297 4.88 16.80 -13.71
CA LEU A 297 4.63 15.40 -14.04
C LEU A 297 4.66 15.16 -15.55
N LYS A 298 5.25 14.02 -15.94
CA LYS A 298 5.32 13.55 -17.32
C LYS A 298 3.98 12.95 -17.73
N LYS A 299 3.34 13.52 -18.76
CA LYS A 299 2.05 13.05 -19.27
C LYS A 299 2.19 11.81 -20.13
N CYS A 300 1.21 10.92 -20.07
CA CYS A 300 1.10 9.84 -21.05
C CYS A 300 0.73 10.43 -22.42
N ASN A 301 1.59 10.25 -23.42
CA ASN A 301 1.34 10.71 -24.79
C ASN A 301 0.10 10.06 -25.45
N GLY A 302 -0.37 8.94 -24.91
CA GLY A 302 -1.54 8.24 -25.43
C GLY A 302 -2.88 8.75 -24.88
N CYS A 303 -2.91 9.35 -23.69
CA CYS A 303 -4.13 9.78 -23.02
C CYS A 303 -4.32 11.30 -23.11
N LYS A 304 -5.05 11.73 -24.13
CA LYS A 304 -5.33 13.15 -24.37
C LYS A 304 -6.41 13.67 -23.43
N ALA A 305 -7.44 12.88 -23.14
CA ALA A 305 -8.56 13.30 -22.31
C ALA A 305 -8.32 13.08 -20.81
N LYS A 306 -7.84 11.89 -20.42
CA LYS A 306 -7.70 11.48 -19.00
C LYS A 306 -6.53 12.11 -18.23
N LYS A 307 -5.66 12.90 -18.90
CA LYS A 307 -4.48 13.58 -18.33
C LYS A 307 -3.67 12.71 -17.34
N ILE A 308 -3.41 11.45 -17.70
CA ILE A 308 -2.62 10.54 -16.87
C ILE A 308 -1.16 11.00 -16.83
N CYS A 309 -0.60 11.11 -15.62
CA CYS A 309 0.72 11.70 -15.38
C CYS A 309 1.60 10.80 -14.49
N TYR A 310 2.92 10.95 -14.60
CA TYR A 310 3.92 10.18 -13.84
C TYR A 310 5.06 11.09 -13.37
N CYS A 311 5.64 10.81 -12.20
CA CYS A 311 6.81 11.58 -11.75
C CYS A 311 8.06 11.24 -12.55
N CYS A 312 8.17 10.03 -13.09
CA CYS A 312 9.33 9.60 -13.88
C CYS A 312 8.95 8.52 -14.92
N GLY A 313 9.90 8.22 -15.81
CA GLY A 313 9.71 7.20 -16.85
C GLY A 313 9.57 5.78 -16.29
N ASP A 314 10.20 5.50 -15.14
CA ASP A 314 10.12 4.17 -14.53
C ASP A 314 8.75 3.91 -13.92
N HIS A 315 8.12 4.92 -13.30
CA HIS A 315 6.73 4.81 -12.85
C HIS A 315 5.76 4.61 -14.02
N GLN A 316 6.00 5.26 -15.16
CA GLN A 316 5.21 5.00 -16.36
C GLN A 316 5.40 3.56 -16.88
N LYS A 317 6.62 3.04 -16.88
CA LYS A 317 6.91 1.66 -17.30
C LYS A 317 6.28 0.64 -16.36
N SER A 318 6.35 0.86 -15.05
CA SER A 318 5.76 -0.02 -14.04
C SER A 318 4.23 -0.08 -14.19
N ASP A 319 3.59 1.09 -14.32
CA ASP A 319 2.14 1.19 -14.52
C ASP A 319 1.69 0.71 -15.91
N TRP A 320 2.58 0.64 -16.91
CA TRP A 320 2.20 0.33 -18.30
C TRP A 320 1.48 -1.01 -18.46
N LYS A 321 1.83 -2.02 -17.65
CA LYS A 321 1.16 -3.34 -17.68
C LYS A 321 -0.35 -3.20 -17.45
N LEU A 322 -0.75 -2.25 -16.62
CA LEU A 322 -2.13 -1.94 -16.28
C LEU A 322 -2.70 -0.82 -17.15
N HIS A 323 -1.99 0.29 -17.27
CA HIS A 323 -2.42 1.48 -18.00
C HIS A 323 -2.72 1.18 -19.48
N LYS A 324 -1.98 0.27 -20.12
CA LYS A 324 -2.23 -0.11 -21.52
C LYS A 324 -3.68 -0.57 -21.78
N MET A 325 -4.37 -1.09 -20.77
CA MET A 325 -5.77 -1.57 -20.88
C MET A 325 -6.78 -0.41 -20.95
N THR A 326 -6.41 0.76 -20.45
CA THR A 326 -7.30 1.92 -20.33
C THR A 326 -6.79 3.16 -21.08
N CYS A 327 -5.63 3.03 -21.73
CA CYS A 327 -4.98 4.05 -22.53
C CYS A 327 -5.85 4.38 -23.76
N GLU A 328 -5.98 5.67 -24.08
CA GLU A 328 -6.82 6.12 -25.22
C GLU A 328 -6.14 5.84 -26.57
N ARG A 329 -4.81 5.72 -26.58
CA ARG A 329 -4.07 5.25 -27.74
C ARG A 329 -4.27 3.73 -27.83
N LYS A 330 -5.37 3.33 -28.46
CA LYS A 330 -5.60 1.94 -28.84
C LYS A 330 -4.45 1.49 -29.76
N LYS A 331 -3.85 0.35 -29.43
CA LYS A 331 -3.06 -0.43 -30.39
C LYS A 331 -4.02 -1.16 -31.32
#